data_AF-A0A146KII9-F1
#
_entry.id   AF-A0A146KII9-F1
#
_cell.length_a   1.000
_cell.length_b   1.000
_cell.length_c   1.000
_cell.angle_alpha   90.00
_cell.angle_beta   90.00
_cell.angle_gamma   90.00
#
_symmetry.space_group_name_H-M   'P 1'
#
loop_
_entity.id
_entity.type
_entity.pdbx_description
1 polymer ?
#
loop_
_entity_poly.entity_id
_entity_poly.type
_entity_poly.pdbx_seq_one_letter_code
_entity_poly.pdbx_strand_id
1 'polypeptide(L)'
;TMIKITPESQIYQNQIEQRAKLMEVKVEKAIYVQLPQKAVELQKEISNETLLQSKFIIDLQMQLNEQIIFKQDIMDFDATITNLTPVNQEIYKLEQYIKEHVKHLLQIIEPIKSWITIAEADEEQLEHLTAIAQSLDNIQELCKQLNQRILQFHTTRNRLLVKLQKRKLFDIAKVMIQYDIGQTTEIQNGFVELYNQLIMSYDNTIKNYNEFKKKVGKINQSMDIMY
;
A
#
# COMPACT_ATOMS: atom_id res chain seq x y z
N THR A 1 22.36 -7.00 45.58
CA THR A 1 23.69 -6.59 45.08
C THR A 1 23.47 -5.45 44.10
N MET A 2 23.88 -4.22 44.43
CA MET A 2 23.71 -3.08 43.50
C MET A 2 24.67 -3.28 42.32
N ILE A 3 24.13 -3.58 41.14
CA ILE A 3 24.91 -3.64 39.90
C ILE A 3 25.28 -2.20 39.57
N LYS A 4 26.56 -1.83 39.75
CA LYS A 4 27.07 -0.53 39.30
C LYS A 4 27.08 -0.52 37.77
N ILE A 5 26.22 0.30 37.19
CA ILE A 5 26.19 0.58 35.75
C ILE A 5 27.55 1.19 35.39
N THR A 6 28.23 0.63 34.39
CA THR A 6 29.52 1.19 33.94
C THR A 6 29.27 2.49 33.18
N PRO A 7 30.25 3.42 33.11
CA PRO A 7 30.11 4.64 32.32
C PRO A 7 29.75 4.38 30.85
N GLU A 8 30.24 3.27 30.27
CA GLU A 8 29.87 2.83 28.94
C GLU A 8 28.41 2.38 28.86
N SER A 9 27.93 1.59 29.83
CA SER A 9 26.50 1.23 29.93
C SER A 9 25.59 2.45 30.07
N GLN A 10 26.04 3.51 30.75
CA GLN A 10 25.30 4.77 30.88
C GLN A 10 25.17 5.50 29.53
N ILE A 11 26.23 5.50 28.71
CA ILE A 11 26.19 6.06 27.35
C ILE A 11 25.19 5.29 26.49
N TYR A 12 25.18 3.96 26.55
CA TYR A 12 24.23 3.15 25.80
C TYR A 12 22.79 3.38 26.25
N GLN A 13 22.52 3.49 27.56
CA GLN A 13 21.20 3.84 28.08
C GLN A 13 20.72 5.19 27.55
N ASN A 14 21.55 6.22 27.63
CA ASN A 14 21.23 7.55 27.10
C ASN A 14 20.94 7.51 25.59
N GLN A 15 21.69 6.72 24.81
CA GLN A 15 21.44 6.56 23.38
C GLN A 15 20.11 5.82 23.10
N ILE A 16 19.77 4.80 23.89
CA ILE A 16 18.51 4.07 23.77
C ILE A 16 17.33 5.00 24.10
N GLU A 17 17.41 5.76 25.19
CA GLU A 17 16.37 6.73 25.57
C GLU A 17 16.17 7.83 24.51
N GLN A 18 17.26 8.37 23.97
CA GLN A 18 17.17 9.36 22.88
C GLN A 18 16.50 8.77 21.63
N ARG A 19 16.84 7.53 21.27
CA ARG A 19 16.20 6.82 20.15
C ARG A 19 14.72 6.54 20.41
N ALA A 20 14.36 6.17 21.63
CA ALA A 20 12.97 5.95 22.04
C ALA A 20 12.14 7.24 21.91
N LYS A 21 12.64 8.36 22.44
CA LYS A 21 11.98 9.69 22.30
C LYS A 21 11.83 10.10 20.84
N LEU A 22 12.87 9.91 20.02
CA LEU A 22 12.79 10.18 18.58
C LEU A 22 11.78 9.27 17.87
N MET A 23 11.66 8.01 18.29
CA MET A 23 10.67 7.09 17.76
C MET A 23 9.25 7.54 18.13
N GLU A 24 9.00 7.93 19.38
CA GLU A 24 7.69 8.43 19.80
C GLU A 24 7.25 9.64 18.98
N VAL A 25 8.14 10.62 18.76
CA VAL A 25 7.84 11.79 17.91
C VAL A 25 7.50 11.37 16.47
N LYS A 26 8.22 10.38 15.93
CA LYS A 26 7.91 9.84 14.59
C LYS A 26 6.55 9.15 14.54
N VAL A 27 6.21 8.39 15.58
CA VAL A 27 4.93 7.68 15.70
C VAL A 27 3.78 8.67 15.82
N GLU A 28 3.89 9.66 16.70
CA GLU A 28 2.88 10.71 16.85
C GLU A 28 2.70 11.48 15.55
N LYS A 29 3.78 11.82 14.85
CA LYS A 29 3.70 12.43 13.52
C LYS A 29 3.01 11.52 12.50
N ALA A 30 3.32 10.22 12.50
CA ALA A 30 2.70 9.27 11.60
C ALA A 30 1.19 9.16 11.84
N ILE A 31 0.80 9.05 13.11
CA ILE A 31 -0.60 8.88 13.53
C ILE A 31 -1.41 10.16 13.35
N TYR A 32 -0.96 11.29 13.89
CA TYR A 32 -1.77 12.51 13.95
C TYR A 32 -1.65 13.40 12.71
N VAL A 33 -0.63 13.19 11.87
CA VAL A 33 -0.39 14.05 10.69
C VAL A 33 -0.40 13.24 9.40
N GLN A 34 0.47 12.23 9.28
CA GLN A 34 0.70 11.60 7.98
C GLN A 34 -0.44 10.68 7.53
N LEU A 35 -0.95 9.80 8.40
CA LEU A 35 -2.11 8.95 8.10
C LEU A 35 -3.36 9.76 7.71
N PRO A 36 -3.81 10.77 8.48
CA PRO A 36 -5.01 11.54 8.10
C PRO A 36 -4.76 12.36 6.84
N GLN A 37 -3.58 12.95 6.67
CA GLN A 37 -3.24 13.65 5.44
C GLN A 37 -3.31 12.71 4.24
N LYS A 38 -2.77 11.49 4.35
CA LYS A 38 -2.82 10.50 3.28
C LYS A 38 -4.24 10.03 2.98
N ALA A 39 -5.09 9.88 4.00
CA ALA A 39 -6.49 9.56 3.81
C ALA A 39 -7.22 10.66 3.03
N VAL A 40 -7.03 11.93 3.40
CA VAL A 40 -7.63 13.08 2.69
C VAL A 40 -7.10 13.20 1.25
N GLU A 41 -5.81 12.96 1.04
CA GLU A 41 -5.19 12.93 -0.30
C GLU A 41 -5.84 11.86 -1.18
N LEU A 42 -5.87 10.60 -0.70
CA LEU A 42 -6.46 9.48 -1.44
C LEU A 42 -7.95 9.67 -1.70
N GLN A 43 -8.70 10.29 -0.78
CA GLN A 43 -10.11 10.62 -1.00
C GLN A 43 -10.29 11.56 -2.20
N LYS A 44 -9.47 12.60 -2.29
CA LYS A 44 -9.50 13.56 -3.40
C LYS A 44 -9.10 12.88 -4.70
N GLU A 45 -8.11 12.02 -4.66
CA GLU A 45 -7.63 11.28 -5.83
C GLU A 45 -8.66 10.30 -6.36
N ILE A 46 -9.30 9.50 -5.51
CA ILE A 46 -10.38 8.59 -5.95
C ILE A 46 -11.51 9.35 -6.63
N SER A 47 -11.75 10.60 -6.22
CA SER A 47 -12.80 11.44 -6.80
C SER A 47 -12.39 12.17 -8.09
N ASN A 48 -11.10 12.46 -8.28
CA ASN A 48 -10.63 13.39 -9.31
C ASN A 48 -9.56 12.82 -10.26
N GLU A 49 -8.81 11.81 -9.83
CA GLU A 49 -7.76 11.21 -10.64
C GLU A 49 -8.41 10.43 -11.79
N THR A 50 -8.10 10.89 -13.01
CA THR A 50 -8.58 10.34 -14.26
C THR A 50 -8.31 8.84 -14.37
N LEU A 51 -7.13 8.39 -13.93
CA LEU A 51 -6.72 6.98 -13.95
C LEU A 51 -7.55 6.08 -13.04
N LEU A 52 -8.36 6.63 -12.14
CA LEU A 52 -9.22 5.87 -11.22
C LEU A 52 -10.71 5.96 -11.58
N GLN A 53 -11.07 6.74 -12.60
CA GLN A 53 -12.47 6.91 -13.01
C GLN A 53 -12.94 5.79 -13.93
N SER A 54 -14.25 5.51 -13.92
CA SER A 54 -14.87 4.52 -14.83
C SER A 54 -14.62 4.82 -16.31
N LYS A 55 -14.55 6.11 -16.68
CA LYS A 55 -14.25 6.55 -18.04
C LYS A 55 -12.89 6.04 -18.55
N PHE A 56 -11.90 5.93 -17.68
CA PHE A 56 -10.57 5.44 -18.05
C PHE A 56 -10.62 4.02 -18.63
N ILE A 57 -11.40 3.13 -18.03
CA ILE A 57 -11.54 1.75 -18.51
C ILE A 57 -12.21 1.69 -19.89
N ILE A 58 -13.21 2.55 -20.11
CA ILE A 58 -13.90 2.67 -21.41
C ILE A 58 -12.92 3.14 -22.49
N ASP A 59 -12.18 4.21 -22.20
CA ASP A 59 -11.21 4.79 -23.14
C ASP A 59 -10.07 3.79 -23.42
N LEU A 60 -9.57 3.08 -22.39
CA LEU A 60 -8.57 2.03 -22.53
C LEU A 60 -9.08 0.88 -23.40
N GLN A 61 -10.32 0.44 -23.20
CA GLN A 61 -10.91 -0.63 -24.01
C GLN A 61 -10.97 -0.24 -25.49
N MET A 62 -11.35 1.00 -25.81
CA MET A 62 -11.36 1.51 -27.18
C MET A 62 -9.95 1.47 -27.79
N GLN A 63 -8.96 2.04 -27.08
CA GLN A 63 -7.57 2.07 -27.52
C GLN A 63 -6.98 0.67 -27.74
N LEU A 64 -7.28 -0.28 -26.85
CA LEU A 64 -6.77 -1.65 -26.97
C LEU A 64 -7.40 -2.40 -28.15
N ASN A 65 -8.70 -2.21 -28.40
CA ASN A 65 -9.37 -2.84 -29.54
C ASN A 65 -8.80 -2.37 -30.89
N GLU A 66 -8.37 -1.11 -30.98
CA GLU A 66 -7.71 -0.55 -32.17
C GLU A 66 -6.34 -1.19 -32.45
N GLN A 67 -5.75 -1.91 -31.49
CA GLN A 67 -4.47 -2.61 -31.70
C GLN A 67 -4.62 -3.88 -32.56
N ILE A 68 -5.84 -4.41 -32.73
CA ILE A 68 -6.12 -5.49 -33.67
C ILE A 68 -6.29 -4.90 -35.07
N ILE A 69 -5.37 -5.23 -35.97
CA ILE A 69 -5.35 -4.68 -37.33
C ILE A 69 -5.93 -5.68 -38.32
N PHE A 70 -6.81 -5.20 -39.20
CA PHE A 70 -7.39 -5.99 -40.30
C PHE A 70 -6.98 -5.40 -41.66
N LYS A 71 -6.67 -6.27 -42.63
CA LYS A 71 -6.46 -5.96 -44.04
C LYS A 71 -7.42 -6.81 -44.86
N GLN A 72 -8.35 -6.17 -45.59
CA GLN A 72 -9.36 -6.87 -46.40
C GLN A 72 -10.10 -7.95 -45.60
N ASP A 73 -10.58 -7.57 -44.40
CA ASP A 73 -11.30 -8.45 -43.45
C ASP A 73 -10.49 -9.63 -42.88
N ILE A 74 -9.20 -9.74 -43.20
CA ILE A 74 -8.28 -10.71 -42.62
C ILE A 74 -7.38 -10.01 -41.60
N MET A 75 -7.19 -10.61 -40.43
CA MET A 75 -6.33 -10.03 -39.40
C MET A 75 -4.87 -10.03 -39.84
N ASP A 76 -4.21 -8.87 -39.74
CA ASP A 76 -2.76 -8.75 -39.90
C ASP A 76 -2.09 -9.12 -38.58
N PHE A 77 -1.65 -10.37 -38.48
CA PHE A 77 -1.02 -10.89 -37.27
C PHE A 77 0.28 -10.19 -36.91
N ASP A 78 1.11 -9.84 -37.89
CA ASP A 78 2.44 -9.27 -37.60
C ASP A 78 2.28 -7.83 -37.10
N ALA A 79 1.38 -7.05 -37.70
CA ALA A 79 1.03 -5.72 -37.21
C ALA A 79 0.36 -5.78 -35.82
N THR A 80 -0.60 -6.69 -35.62
CA THR A 80 -1.31 -6.86 -34.35
C THR A 80 -0.37 -7.28 -33.22
N ILE A 81 0.52 -8.25 -33.48
CA ILE A 81 1.55 -8.68 -32.51
C ILE A 81 2.47 -7.52 -32.18
N THR A 82 2.89 -6.73 -33.18
CA THR A 82 3.76 -5.57 -32.96
C THR A 82 3.09 -4.55 -32.03
N ASN A 83 1.80 -4.26 -32.26
CA ASN A 83 1.04 -3.32 -31.43
C ASN A 83 0.78 -3.84 -30.01
N LEU A 84 0.46 -5.13 -29.85
CA LEU A 84 0.18 -5.74 -28.55
C LEU A 84 1.44 -6.09 -27.75
N THR A 85 2.61 -6.12 -28.38
CA THR A 85 3.88 -6.44 -27.70
C THR A 85 4.16 -5.50 -26.53
N PRO A 86 4.23 -4.16 -26.71
CA PRO A 86 4.34 -3.25 -25.58
C PRO A 86 3.08 -3.31 -24.71
N VAL A 87 3.26 -3.11 -23.40
CA VAL A 87 2.13 -2.82 -22.51
C VAL A 87 1.58 -1.44 -22.87
N ASN A 88 0.26 -1.28 -22.85
CA ASN A 88 -0.36 0.01 -23.09
C ASN A 88 0.15 1.04 -22.06
N GLN A 89 0.51 2.23 -22.54
CA GLN A 89 1.12 3.28 -21.73
C GLN A 89 0.21 3.76 -20.58
N GLU A 90 -1.10 3.77 -20.78
CA GLU A 90 -2.07 4.16 -19.76
C GLU A 90 -2.14 3.14 -18.63
N ILE A 91 -2.03 1.85 -18.93
CA ILE A 91 -1.90 0.79 -17.92
C ILE A 91 -0.61 0.99 -17.12
N TYR A 92 0.51 1.25 -17.81
CA TYR A 92 1.78 1.50 -17.15
C TYR A 92 1.74 2.72 -16.23
N LYS A 93 1.10 3.82 -16.65
CA LYS A 93 0.90 5.01 -15.80
C LYS A 93 0.11 4.69 -14.54
N LEU A 94 -1.00 3.95 -14.67
CA LEU A 94 -1.78 3.49 -13.51
C LEU A 94 -0.95 2.64 -12.55
N GLU A 95 -0.13 1.72 -13.07
CA GLU A 95 0.74 0.91 -12.23
C GLU A 95 1.75 1.74 -11.44
N GLN A 96 2.41 2.71 -12.09
CA GLN A 96 3.39 3.57 -11.43
C GLN A 96 2.72 4.44 -10.36
N TYR A 97 1.56 4.99 -10.70
CA TYR A 97 0.72 5.74 -9.77
C TYR A 97 0.47 4.90 -8.51
N ILE A 98 -0.13 3.72 -8.65
CA ILE A 98 -0.48 2.87 -7.51
C ILE A 98 0.75 2.44 -6.71
N LYS A 99 1.87 2.10 -7.37
CA LYS A 99 3.12 1.71 -6.70
C LYS A 99 3.66 2.82 -5.80
N GLU A 100 3.64 4.08 -6.23
CA GLU A 100 4.11 5.19 -5.40
C GLU A 100 3.19 5.42 -4.19
N HIS A 101 1.87 5.33 -4.36
CA HIS A 101 0.94 5.42 -3.23
C HIS A 101 1.13 4.29 -2.21
N VAL A 102 1.29 3.06 -2.69
CA VAL A 102 1.57 1.88 -1.84
C VAL A 102 2.88 2.08 -1.07
N LYS A 103 3.94 2.49 -1.75
CA LYS A 103 5.25 2.74 -1.14
C LYS A 103 5.17 3.83 -0.06
N HIS A 104 4.50 4.95 -0.34
CA HIS A 104 4.32 6.02 0.64
C HIS A 104 3.53 5.55 1.85
N LEU A 105 2.46 4.78 1.66
CA LEU A 105 1.67 4.27 2.76
C LEU A 105 2.48 3.31 3.66
N LEU A 106 3.26 2.42 3.06
CA LEU A 106 4.17 1.54 3.81
C LEU A 106 5.20 2.34 4.63
N GLN A 107 5.74 3.42 4.08
CA GLN A 107 6.67 4.30 4.80
C GLN A 107 6.02 5.03 5.99
N ILE A 108 4.71 5.31 5.93
CA ILE A 108 3.97 5.96 7.03
C ILE A 108 3.70 4.97 8.17
N ILE A 109 3.35 3.72 7.85
CA ILE A 109 2.99 2.73 8.89
C ILE A 109 4.22 2.08 9.56
N GLU A 110 5.37 2.04 8.87
CA GLU A 110 6.59 1.39 9.35
C GLU A 110 7.09 1.89 10.72
N PRO A 111 7.13 3.22 11.01
CA PRO A 111 7.52 3.71 12.33
C PRO A 111 6.57 3.26 13.44
N ILE A 112 5.26 3.19 13.15
CA ILE A 112 4.25 2.75 14.14
C ILE A 112 4.46 1.27 14.45
N LYS A 113 4.64 0.44 13.42
CA LYS A 113 4.93 -0.99 13.59
C LYS A 113 6.23 -1.22 14.35
N SER A 114 7.29 -0.50 14.00
CA SER A 114 8.57 -0.56 14.71
C SER A 114 8.42 -0.20 16.18
N TRP A 115 7.66 0.85 16.49
CA TRP A 115 7.39 1.26 17.86
C TRP A 115 6.61 0.20 18.66
N ILE A 116 5.59 -0.43 18.08
CA ILE A 116 4.82 -1.49 18.75
C ILE A 116 5.74 -2.62 19.25
N THR A 117 6.78 -2.97 18.49
CA THR A 117 7.70 -4.06 18.88
C THR A 117 8.58 -3.75 20.10
N ILE A 118 8.76 -2.47 20.43
CA ILE A 118 9.63 -2.00 21.52
C ILE A 118 8.86 -1.29 22.63
N ALA A 119 7.55 -1.09 22.47
CA ALA A 119 6.73 -0.40 23.45
C ALA A 119 6.59 -1.26 24.70
N GLU A 120 6.90 -0.67 25.86
CA GLU A 120 6.61 -1.29 27.15
C GLU A 120 5.11 -1.14 27.44
N ALA A 121 4.45 -2.27 27.67
CA ALA A 121 3.01 -2.34 27.85
C ALA A 121 2.65 -3.37 28.93
N ASP A 122 1.71 -3.02 29.81
CA ASP A 122 1.01 -4.00 30.64
C ASP A 122 -0.02 -4.82 29.81
N GLU A 123 -0.71 -5.77 30.46
CA GLU A 123 -1.66 -6.67 29.80
C GLU A 123 -2.80 -5.93 29.07
N GLU A 124 -3.32 -4.84 29.65
CA GLU A 124 -4.42 -4.06 29.07
C GLU A 124 -3.91 -3.12 27.96
N GLN A 125 -2.70 -2.58 28.10
CA GLN A 125 -2.04 -1.81 27.04
C GLN A 125 -1.65 -2.69 25.85
N LEU A 126 -1.31 -3.96 26.09
CA LEU A 126 -0.98 -4.92 25.06
C LEU A 126 -2.16 -5.19 24.12
N GLU A 127 -3.39 -5.21 24.64
CA GLU A 127 -4.60 -5.32 23.81
C GLU A 127 -4.71 -4.16 22.81
N HIS A 128 -4.46 -2.93 23.27
CA HIS A 128 -4.47 -1.75 22.41
C HIS A 128 -3.37 -1.80 21.35
N LEU A 129 -2.14 -2.17 21.72
CA LEU A 129 -1.03 -2.33 20.77
C LEU A 129 -1.33 -3.41 19.73
N THR A 130 -1.93 -4.52 20.15
CA THR A 130 -2.34 -5.62 19.26
C THR A 130 -3.41 -5.17 18.27
N ALA A 131 -4.41 -4.40 18.73
CA ALA A 131 -5.45 -3.85 17.86
C ALA A 131 -4.87 -2.88 16.81
N ILE A 132 -3.88 -2.05 17.19
CA ILE A 132 -3.17 -1.19 16.24
C ILE A 132 -2.40 -2.06 15.23
N ALA A 133 -1.61 -3.02 15.72
CA ALA A 133 -0.80 -3.90 14.86
C ALA A 133 -1.65 -4.60 13.80
N GLN A 134 -2.76 -5.21 14.20
CA GLN A 134 -3.68 -5.89 13.30
C GLN A 134 -4.24 -4.96 12.21
N SER A 135 -4.53 -3.70 12.56
CA SER A 135 -5.05 -2.73 11.59
C SER A 135 -4.00 -2.34 10.56
N LEU A 136 -2.77 -2.14 11.01
CA LEU A 136 -1.64 -1.84 10.13
C LEU A 136 -1.24 -3.04 9.27
N ASP A 137 -1.38 -4.26 9.79
CA ASP A 137 -1.17 -5.50 9.03
C ASP A 137 -2.16 -5.64 7.88
N ASN A 138 -3.44 -5.30 8.10
CA ASN A 138 -4.44 -5.31 7.04
C ASN A 138 -4.08 -4.33 5.90
N ILE A 139 -3.61 -3.12 6.22
CA ILE A 139 -3.11 -2.17 5.21
C ILE A 139 -1.91 -2.76 4.46
N GLN A 140 -0.93 -3.30 5.20
CA GLN A 140 0.28 -3.84 4.61
C GLN A 140 -0.01 -5.02 3.68
N GLU A 141 -0.97 -5.86 4.05
CA GLU A 141 -1.38 -7.01 3.25
C GLU A 141 -2.04 -6.57 1.94
N LEU A 142 -2.96 -5.60 1.96
CA LEU A 142 -3.53 -5.03 0.73
C LEU A 142 -2.45 -4.40 -0.17
N CYS A 143 -1.49 -3.69 0.43
CA CYS A 143 -0.32 -3.16 -0.30
C CYS A 143 0.49 -4.26 -1.00
N LYS A 144 0.72 -5.39 -0.32
CA LYS A 144 1.41 -6.55 -0.91
C LYS A 144 0.59 -7.17 -2.03
N GLN A 145 -0.71 -7.35 -1.83
CA GLN A 145 -1.62 -7.93 -2.81
C GLN A 145 -1.68 -7.09 -4.09
N LEU A 146 -1.75 -5.76 -3.99
CA LEU A 146 -1.69 -4.86 -5.15
C LEU A 146 -0.39 -5.02 -5.94
N ASN A 147 0.76 -5.02 -5.26
CA ASN A 147 2.05 -5.24 -5.92
C ASN A 147 2.14 -6.62 -6.59
N GLN A 148 1.61 -7.66 -5.92
CA GLN A 148 1.55 -9.01 -6.49
C GLN A 148 0.64 -9.08 -7.71
N ARG A 149 -0.53 -8.42 -7.70
CA ARG A 149 -1.43 -8.33 -8.85
C ARG A 149 -0.73 -7.68 -10.05
N ILE A 150 -0.01 -6.58 -9.84
CA ILE A 150 0.77 -5.94 -10.92
C ILE A 150 1.85 -6.90 -11.46
N LEU A 151 2.56 -7.63 -10.61
CA LEU A 151 3.56 -8.61 -11.05
C LEU A 151 2.93 -9.77 -11.84
N GLN A 152 1.79 -10.28 -11.37
CA GLN A 152 1.02 -11.35 -12.01
C GLN A 152 0.48 -10.93 -13.37
N PHE A 153 0.04 -9.67 -13.51
CA PHE A 153 -0.36 -9.07 -14.77
C PHE A 153 0.74 -9.21 -15.82
N HIS A 154 1.95 -8.70 -15.56
CA HIS A 154 3.07 -8.79 -16.49
C HIS A 154 3.43 -10.24 -16.84
N THR A 155 3.45 -11.11 -15.82
CA THR A 155 3.81 -12.53 -16.01
C THR A 155 2.81 -13.24 -16.91
N THR A 156 1.52 -13.03 -16.70
CA THR A 156 0.45 -13.70 -17.46
C THR A 156 0.29 -13.11 -18.85
N ARG A 157 0.35 -11.78 -18.97
CA ARG A 157 0.31 -11.07 -20.25
C ARG A 157 1.44 -11.53 -21.17
N ASN A 158 2.66 -11.66 -20.64
CA ASN A 158 3.80 -12.18 -21.41
C ASN A 158 3.56 -13.62 -21.91
N ARG A 159 2.96 -14.48 -21.09
CA ARG A 159 2.59 -15.84 -21.52
C ARG A 159 1.56 -15.82 -22.65
N LEU A 160 0.58 -14.91 -22.60
CA LEU A 160 -0.41 -14.72 -23.66
C LEU A 160 0.24 -14.21 -24.95
N LEU A 161 1.14 -13.22 -24.84
CA LEU A 161 1.89 -12.68 -25.97
C LEU A 161 2.71 -13.77 -26.67
N VAL A 162 3.44 -14.60 -25.90
CA VAL A 162 4.20 -15.73 -26.46
C VAL A 162 3.29 -16.74 -27.16
N LYS A 163 2.10 -17.01 -26.60
CA LYS A 163 1.10 -17.88 -27.24
C LYS A 163 0.58 -17.26 -28.55
N LEU A 164 0.33 -15.95 -28.57
CA LEU A 164 -0.11 -15.22 -29.76
C LEU A 164 0.95 -15.28 -30.87
N GLN A 165 2.22 -15.02 -30.53
CA GLN A 165 3.35 -15.09 -31.45
C GLN A 165 3.51 -16.47 -32.09
N LYS A 166 3.34 -17.54 -31.30
CA LYS A 166 3.50 -18.93 -31.77
C LYS A 166 2.32 -19.42 -32.59
N ARG A 167 1.10 -19.13 -32.16
CA ARG A 167 -0.12 -19.74 -32.71
C ARG A 167 -0.85 -18.88 -33.71
N LYS A 168 -0.62 -17.56 -33.69
CA LYS A 168 -1.28 -16.59 -34.58
C LYS A 168 -2.79 -16.84 -34.65
N LEU A 169 -3.46 -16.80 -33.49
CA LEU A 169 -4.91 -16.96 -33.37
C LEU A 169 -5.55 -15.66 -32.90
N PHE A 170 -6.61 -15.24 -33.59
CA PHE A 170 -7.40 -14.04 -33.25
C PHE A 170 -7.94 -14.08 -31.82
N ASP A 171 -8.44 -15.24 -31.38
CA ASP A 171 -9.00 -15.38 -30.03
C ASP A 171 -7.96 -15.13 -28.94
N ILE A 172 -6.68 -15.43 -29.19
CA ILE A 172 -5.61 -15.14 -28.23
C ILE A 172 -5.38 -13.62 -28.13
N ALA A 173 -5.42 -12.90 -29.26
CA ALA A 173 -5.30 -11.44 -29.25
C ALA A 173 -6.47 -10.79 -28.48
N LYS A 174 -7.70 -11.28 -28.70
CA LYS A 174 -8.87 -10.85 -27.94
C LYS A 174 -8.75 -11.14 -26.45
N VAL A 175 -8.35 -12.35 -26.07
CA VAL A 175 -8.14 -12.72 -24.66
C VAL A 175 -7.08 -11.83 -24.01
N MET A 176 -6.02 -11.46 -24.73
CA MET A 176 -4.98 -10.59 -24.21
C MET A 176 -5.51 -9.17 -23.93
N ILE A 177 -6.31 -8.60 -24.82
CA ILE A 177 -6.97 -7.30 -24.58
C ILE A 177 -7.95 -7.37 -23.41
N GLN A 178 -8.79 -8.41 -23.36
CA GLN A 178 -9.73 -8.62 -22.26
C GLN A 178 -9.00 -8.79 -20.92
N TYR A 179 -7.85 -9.48 -20.94
CA TYR A 179 -7.01 -9.63 -19.77
C TYR A 179 -6.42 -8.29 -19.31
N ASP A 180 -5.90 -7.48 -20.24
CA ASP A 180 -5.38 -6.14 -19.95
C ASP A 180 -6.45 -5.25 -19.30
N ILE A 181 -7.67 -5.23 -19.85
CA ILE A 181 -8.81 -4.48 -19.28
C ILE A 181 -9.19 -5.02 -17.90
N GLY A 182 -9.38 -6.34 -17.78
CA GLY A 182 -9.83 -6.97 -16.55
C GLY A 182 -8.85 -6.75 -15.39
N GLN A 183 -7.55 -6.91 -15.63
CA GLN A 183 -6.53 -6.66 -14.60
C GLN A 183 -6.43 -5.18 -14.23
N THR A 184 -6.58 -4.28 -15.20
CA THR A 184 -6.59 -2.83 -14.93
C THR A 184 -7.74 -2.47 -14.00
N THR A 185 -8.96 -2.97 -14.26
CA THR A 185 -10.12 -2.77 -13.38
C THR A 185 -9.89 -3.35 -11.98
N GLU A 186 -9.36 -4.56 -11.88
CA GLU A 186 -9.03 -5.20 -10.59
C GLU A 186 -7.99 -4.41 -9.78
N ILE A 187 -7.02 -3.81 -10.46
CA ILE A 187 -5.99 -2.96 -9.85
C ILE A 187 -6.62 -1.65 -9.33
N GLN A 188 -7.50 -1.01 -10.11
CA GLN A 188 -8.25 0.18 -9.65
C GLN A 188 -9.11 -0.14 -8.42
N ASN A 189 -9.87 -1.23 -8.46
CA ASN A 189 -10.74 -1.65 -7.35
C ASN A 189 -9.93 -1.94 -6.08
N GLY A 190 -8.80 -2.64 -6.21
CA GLY A 190 -7.92 -2.90 -5.07
C GLY A 190 -7.33 -1.61 -4.48
N PHE A 191 -7.11 -0.56 -5.28
CA PHE A 191 -6.68 0.74 -4.77
C PHE A 191 -7.77 1.45 -3.97
N VAL A 192 -9.03 1.38 -4.42
CA VAL A 192 -10.19 1.90 -3.68
C VAL A 192 -10.38 1.12 -2.36
N GLU A 193 -10.21 -0.19 -2.38
CA GLU A 193 -10.24 -1.03 -1.18
C GLU A 193 -9.14 -0.63 -0.17
N LEU A 194 -7.91 -0.41 -0.65
CA LEU A 194 -6.81 0.07 0.18
C LEU A 194 -7.13 1.40 0.89
N TYR A 195 -7.76 2.34 0.18
CA TYR A 195 -8.20 3.59 0.77
C TYR A 195 -9.27 3.40 1.85
N ASN A 196 -10.28 2.58 1.60
CA ASN A 196 -11.32 2.30 2.59
C ASN A 196 -10.71 1.65 3.85
N GLN A 197 -9.77 0.72 3.66
CA GLN A 197 -9.04 0.10 4.76
C GLN A 197 -8.18 1.11 5.51
N LEU A 198 -7.57 2.10 4.82
CA LEU A 198 -6.80 3.16 5.47
C LEU A 198 -7.65 3.98 6.44
N ILE A 199 -8.87 4.38 6.04
CA ILE A 199 -9.77 5.15 6.92
C ILE A 199 -10.11 4.35 8.17
N MET A 200 -10.55 3.11 7.99
CA MET A 200 -10.92 2.24 9.11
C MET A 200 -9.73 2.00 10.06
N SER A 201 -8.55 1.78 9.48
CA SER A 201 -7.34 1.53 10.26
C SER A 201 -6.86 2.79 10.98
N TYR A 202 -7.04 3.97 10.38
CA TYR A 202 -6.72 5.25 11.02
C TYR A 202 -7.59 5.49 12.26
N ASP A 203 -8.92 5.34 12.12
CA ASP A 203 -9.85 5.50 13.24
C ASP A 203 -9.51 4.54 14.39
N ASN A 204 -9.24 3.27 14.06
CA ASN A 204 -8.84 2.28 15.06
C ASN A 204 -7.47 2.59 15.69
N THR A 205 -6.51 3.06 14.88
CA THR A 205 -5.16 3.41 15.34
C THR A 205 -5.21 4.57 16.33
N ILE A 206 -5.90 5.66 15.99
CA ILE A 206 -6.03 6.81 16.89
C ILE A 206 -6.72 6.42 18.19
N LYS A 207 -7.83 5.69 18.11
CA LYS A 207 -8.61 5.29 19.29
C LYS A 207 -7.72 4.52 20.27
N ASN A 208 -7.04 3.46 19.79
CA ASN A 208 -6.22 2.61 20.65
C ASN A 208 -4.93 3.30 21.09
N TYR A 209 -4.33 4.15 20.25
CA TYR A 209 -3.13 4.90 20.63
C TYR A 209 -3.42 5.90 21.77
N ASN A 210 -4.57 6.58 21.72
CA ASN A 210 -4.99 7.49 22.79
C ASN A 210 -5.23 6.73 24.12
N GLU A 211 -5.88 5.56 24.08
CA GLU A 211 -6.08 4.74 25.28
C GLU A 211 -4.76 4.20 25.83
N PHE A 212 -3.84 3.78 24.97
CA PHE A 212 -2.48 3.40 25.35
C PHE A 212 -1.76 4.54 26.11
N LYS A 213 -1.75 5.76 25.55
CA LYS A 213 -1.04 6.93 26.12
C LYS A 213 -1.66 7.42 27.43
N LYS A 214 -2.99 7.35 27.60
CA LYS A 214 -3.67 7.74 28.86
C LYS A 214 -3.14 6.97 30.07
N LYS A 215 -2.69 5.73 29.89
CA LYS A 215 -2.21 4.88 30.99
C LYS A 215 -0.72 5.04 31.29
N VAL A 216 0.09 5.30 30.25
CA VAL A 216 1.49 5.73 30.43
C VAL A 216 1.58 7.00 31.29
N GLY A 217 0.66 7.96 31.07
CA GLY A 217 0.59 9.19 31.87
C GLY A 217 0.21 8.98 33.35
N LYS A 218 -0.55 7.93 33.67
CA LYS A 218 -0.94 7.62 35.06
C LYS A 218 0.20 6.99 35.87
N ILE A 219 1.07 6.21 35.22
CA ILE A 219 2.23 5.56 35.87
C ILE A 219 3.32 6.59 36.23
N ASN A 220 3.52 7.62 35.41
CA ASN A 220 4.50 8.67 35.73
C ASN A 220 4.01 9.61 36.84
N GLN A 221 2.69 9.90 36.91
CA GLN A 221 2.14 10.73 37.99
C GLN A 221 2.13 10.03 39.36
N SER A 222 2.01 8.69 39.42
CA SER A 222 2.07 7.96 40.69
C SER A 222 3.50 7.83 41.24
N MET A 223 4.53 7.91 40.39
CA MET A 223 5.93 7.96 40.83
C MET A 223 6.35 9.34 41.36
N ASP A 224 5.79 10.43 40.84
CA ASP A 224 6.04 11.80 41.33
C ASP A 224 5.38 12.10 42.69
N ILE A 225 4.44 11.27 43.16
CA ILE A 225 3.77 11.43 44.47
C ILE A 225 4.47 10.61 45.57
N MET A 226 5.51 9.84 45.25
CA MET A 226 6.28 9.04 46.22
C MET A 226 7.65 9.64 46.61
N TYR A 227 7.88 10.93 46.36
CA TYR A 227 9.04 11.68 46.89
C TYR A 227 8.61 12.88 47.73
#